data_AF-I4DJW8-F1
#
_entry.id   AF-I4DJW8-F1
#
_cell.length_a   1.000
_cell.length_b   1.000
_cell.length_c   1.000
_cell.angle_alpha   90.00
_cell.angle_beta   90.00
_cell.angle_gamma   90.00
#
_symmetry.space_group_name_H-M   'P 1'
#
loop_
_entity.id
_entity.type
_entity.pdbx_description
1 polymer ?
#
loop_
_entity_poly.entity_id
_entity_poly.type
_entity_poly.pdbx_seq_one_letter_code
_entity_poly.pdbx_strand_id
1 'polypeptide(L)'
;MKRRTCLIECMETVKDPFFTGFEKRIKENVYITEHTNMIYKNTAWYKSLLNAEKSCIKDNKIKKIHYKFEDGREMVEEYNIDTQVLLRRSWKLKGKLGGEGKWQAEIGDPIPEVSANVEVADLTECKDQPILTRRNTRVNLEWRIRNLPYPIDTYSIKVDNDNKCIIVSTTNKKYYKKLEVPELQRLNLKLQQANVQSSHNFNTLIISYKKPQPLLDMEKEWFEELKKVKPIKDIPSECNTQ
;
A
#
# COMPACT_ATOMS: atom_id res chain seq x y z
N MET A 1 9.97 -66.03 51.34
CA MET A 1 10.52 -66.77 50.19
C MET A 1 10.10 -66.05 48.91
N LYS A 2 11.07 -65.68 48.05
CA LYS A 2 10.96 -65.12 46.67
C LYS A 2 10.36 -63.71 46.46
N ARG A 3 11.21 -62.82 45.92
CA ARG A 3 10.91 -61.53 45.26
C ARG A 3 10.07 -61.73 43.99
N ARG A 4 9.30 -60.72 43.58
CA ARG A 4 9.27 -60.22 42.18
C ARG A 4 8.70 -58.80 42.07
N THR A 5 9.40 -58.03 41.25
CA THR A 5 9.25 -56.64 40.82
C THR A 5 8.23 -56.48 39.68
N CYS A 6 7.73 -55.23 39.57
CA CYS A 6 7.02 -54.48 38.51
C CYS A 6 6.77 -55.09 37.13
N LEU A 7 5.63 -54.73 36.52
CA LEU A 7 5.52 -54.14 35.17
C LEU A 7 4.14 -53.44 35.02
N ILE A 8 4.18 -52.15 34.69
CA ILE A 8 3.04 -51.37 34.19
C ILE A 8 2.89 -51.75 32.72
N GLU A 9 1.76 -52.37 32.37
CA GLU A 9 1.45 -52.74 30.99
C GLU A 9 0.66 -51.63 30.28
N CYS A 10 1.08 -51.37 29.06
CA CYS A 10 0.66 -50.36 28.12
C CYS A 10 -0.84 -50.46 27.77
N MET A 11 -1.54 -49.32 27.72
CA MET A 11 -2.72 -49.18 26.84
C MET A 11 -2.28 -48.47 25.56
N GLU A 12 -2.38 -49.20 24.47
CA GLU A 12 -2.00 -48.80 23.12
C GLU A 12 -2.85 -47.65 22.60
N THR A 13 -2.19 -46.76 21.87
CA THR A 13 -2.81 -45.65 21.14
C THR A 13 -3.51 -46.18 19.90
N VAL A 14 -4.84 -46.24 19.93
CA VAL A 14 -5.65 -46.45 18.73
C VAL A 14 -5.59 -45.17 17.89
N LYS A 15 -4.75 -45.17 16.85
CA LYS A 15 -4.76 -44.14 15.80
C LYS A 15 -5.86 -44.48 14.81
N ASP A 16 -7.01 -43.81 14.94
CA ASP A 16 -8.08 -43.91 13.96
C ASP A 16 -7.63 -43.36 12.58
N PRO A 17 -7.69 -44.16 11.51
CA PRO A 17 -7.23 -43.76 10.18
C PRO A 17 -8.09 -42.65 9.54
N PHE A 18 -9.31 -42.41 10.05
CA PHE A 18 -10.22 -41.39 9.54
C PHE A 18 -9.82 -39.94 9.90
N PHE A 19 -9.20 -39.73 11.06
CA PHE A 19 -8.86 -38.38 11.53
C PHE A 19 -7.60 -37.81 10.85
N THR A 20 -6.70 -38.70 10.39
CA THR A 20 -5.40 -38.31 9.80
C THR A 20 -5.53 -37.62 8.44
N GLY A 21 -6.57 -37.93 7.66
CA GLY A 21 -6.82 -37.32 6.34
C GLY A 21 -7.30 -35.86 6.42
N PHE A 22 -8.07 -35.53 7.46
CA PHE A 22 -8.58 -34.17 7.68
C PHE A 22 -7.47 -33.21 8.13
N GLU A 23 -6.62 -33.65 9.07
CA GLU A 23 -5.48 -32.84 9.51
C GLU A 23 -4.44 -32.63 8.41
N LYS A 24 -4.15 -33.65 7.59
CA LYS A 24 -3.23 -33.51 6.45
C LYS A 24 -3.76 -32.50 5.43
N ARG A 25 -5.05 -32.57 5.11
CA ARG A 25 -5.69 -31.63 4.18
C ARG A 25 -5.72 -30.20 4.71
N ILE A 26 -5.94 -30.02 6.01
CA ILE A 26 -5.82 -28.70 6.66
C ILE A 26 -4.39 -28.20 6.62
N LYS A 27 -3.40 -29.02 6.97
CA LYS A 27 -1.98 -28.65 6.96
C LYS A 27 -1.48 -28.34 5.54
N GLU A 28 -1.86 -29.13 4.54
CA GLU A 28 -1.55 -28.84 3.13
C GLU A 28 -2.23 -27.56 2.65
N ASN A 29 -3.51 -27.35 2.97
CA ASN A 29 -4.20 -26.12 2.59
C ASN A 29 -3.59 -24.90 3.29
N VAL A 30 -3.22 -24.99 4.57
CA VAL A 30 -2.51 -23.93 5.30
C VAL A 30 -1.13 -23.68 4.67
N TYR A 31 -0.38 -24.72 4.33
CA TYR A 31 0.95 -24.59 3.73
C TYR A 31 0.89 -24.00 2.31
N ILE A 32 -0.09 -24.40 1.50
CA ILE A 32 -0.34 -23.82 0.17
C ILE A 32 -0.77 -22.35 0.31
N THR A 33 -1.61 -22.04 1.30
CA THR A 33 -2.04 -20.65 1.58
C THR A 33 -0.85 -19.79 2.06
N GLU A 34 0.02 -20.30 2.92
CA GLU A 34 1.25 -19.61 3.35
C GLU A 34 2.26 -19.44 2.21
N HIS A 35 2.49 -20.48 1.39
CA HIS A 35 3.41 -20.39 0.24
C HIS A 35 2.92 -19.42 -0.84
N THR A 36 1.63 -19.41 -1.13
CA THR A 36 1.03 -18.44 -2.06
C THR A 36 1.03 -17.03 -1.48
N ASN A 37 0.87 -16.89 -0.17
CA ASN A 37 0.91 -15.59 0.50
C ASN A 37 2.31 -14.97 0.50
N MET A 38 3.41 -15.71 0.49
CA MET A 38 4.77 -15.12 0.56
C MET A 38 5.41 -14.75 -0.79
N ILE A 39 4.67 -14.87 -1.90
CA ILE A 39 5.17 -14.52 -3.25
C ILE A 39 5.70 -13.07 -3.30
N TYR A 40 5.12 -12.15 -2.51
CA TYR A 40 5.54 -10.75 -2.49
C TYR A 40 7.00 -10.56 -2.06
N LYS A 41 7.59 -11.45 -1.24
CA LYS A 41 8.98 -11.30 -0.77
C LYS A 41 10.00 -11.41 -1.90
N ASN A 42 9.64 -12.12 -2.96
CA ASN A 42 10.50 -12.30 -4.12
C ASN A 42 10.44 -11.13 -5.11
N THR A 43 9.48 -10.23 -4.94
CA THR A 43 9.30 -9.07 -5.83
C THR A 43 10.49 -8.12 -5.73
N ALA A 44 10.84 -7.49 -6.86
CA ALA A 44 11.86 -6.45 -6.89
C ALA A 44 11.50 -5.29 -5.94
N TRP A 45 10.21 -4.98 -5.82
CA TRP A 45 9.71 -3.97 -4.91
C TRP A 45 10.03 -4.29 -3.44
N TYR A 46 9.64 -5.47 -2.94
CA TYR A 46 9.87 -5.84 -1.55
C TYR A 46 11.37 -5.85 -1.21
N LYS A 47 12.20 -6.41 -2.10
CA LYS A 47 13.66 -6.41 -1.95
C LYS A 47 14.25 -5.01 -1.93
N SER A 48 13.77 -4.12 -2.81
CA SER A 48 14.23 -2.73 -2.84
C SER A 48 13.93 -1.99 -1.54
N LEU A 49 12.73 -2.20 -0.99
CA LEU A 49 12.38 -1.65 0.31
C LEU A 49 13.24 -2.24 1.43
N LEU A 50 13.46 -3.56 1.43
CA LEU A 50 14.27 -4.24 2.44
C LEU A 50 15.70 -3.71 2.47
N ASN A 51 16.33 -3.56 1.30
CA ASN A 51 17.72 -3.13 1.14
C ASN A 51 17.92 -1.62 1.35
N ALA A 52 16.87 -0.80 1.17
CA ALA A 52 16.97 0.64 1.35
C ALA A 52 17.40 1.00 2.78
N GLU A 53 18.22 2.04 2.90
CA GLU A 53 18.48 2.68 4.19
C GLU A 53 17.18 3.34 4.67
N LYS A 54 16.84 3.13 5.94
CA LYS A 54 15.58 3.61 6.54
C LYS A 54 15.87 4.46 7.75
N SER A 55 15.33 5.66 7.76
CA SER A 55 15.21 6.47 8.96
C SER A 55 13.74 6.61 9.36
N CYS A 56 13.51 6.81 10.65
CA CYS A 56 12.16 6.90 11.20
C CYS A 56 12.02 8.14 12.07
N ILE A 57 10.91 8.86 11.89
CA ILE A 57 10.43 9.90 12.79
C ILE A 57 9.05 9.49 13.28
N LYS A 58 8.81 9.57 14.58
CA LYS A 58 7.51 9.32 15.17
C LYS A 58 6.95 10.65 15.67
N ASP A 59 5.83 11.06 15.08
CA ASP A 59 5.12 12.28 15.44
C ASP A 59 3.69 11.90 15.83
N ASN A 60 3.40 11.97 17.14
CA ASN A 60 2.12 11.57 17.72
C ASN A 60 1.67 10.15 17.27
N LYS A 61 0.64 10.10 16.41
CA LYS A 61 0.03 8.86 15.86
C LYS A 61 0.52 8.52 14.46
N ILE A 62 1.47 9.28 13.93
CA ILE A 62 2.04 9.09 12.59
C ILE A 62 3.48 8.58 12.73
N LYS A 63 3.77 7.48 12.06
CA LYS A 63 5.13 6.98 11.86
C LYS A 63 5.57 7.35 10.44
N LYS A 64 6.57 8.23 10.33
CA LYS A 64 7.16 8.65 9.07
C LYS A 64 8.43 7.85 8.82
N ILE A 65 8.52 7.19 7.68
CA ILE A 65 9.70 6.44 7.25
C ILE A 65 10.27 7.12 6.03
N HIS A 66 11.53 7.51 6.10
CA HIS A 66 12.28 7.97 4.94
C HIS A 66 13.18 6.84 4.46
N TYR A 67 13.13 6.61 3.15
CA TYR A 67 13.89 5.58 2.45
C TYR A 67 14.89 6.25 1.53
N LYS A 68 16.14 5.80 1.61
CA LYS A 68 17.19 6.12 0.65
C LYS A 68 17.61 4.84 -0.06
N PHE A 69 17.32 4.78 -1.36
CA PHE A 69 17.60 3.62 -2.19
C PHE A 69 19.04 3.67 -2.74
N GLU A 70 19.58 2.52 -3.11
CA GLU A 70 20.93 2.38 -3.68
C GLU A 70 21.12 3.18 -4.98
N ASP A 71 20.05 3.35 -5.76
CA ASP A 71 20.04 4.16 -6.98
C ASP A 71 19.97 5.69 -6.72
N GLY A 72 19.98 6.09 -5.44
CA GLY A 72 19.91 7.47 -4.99
C GLY A 72 18.54 8.11 -5.11
N ARG A 73 17.46 7.34 -5.34
CA ARG A 73 16.10 7.84 -5.15
C ARG A 73 15.77 7.93 -3.67
N GLU A 74 14.86 8.84 -3.33
CA GLU A 74 14.31 8.96 -1.98
C GLU A 74 12.79 8.80 -2.01
N MET A 75 12.25 8.17 -0.96
CA MET A 75 10.80 8.03 -0.74
C MET A 75 10.47 8.31 0.72
N VAL A 76 9.34 8.94 0.97
CA VAL A 76 8.79 9.09 2.33
C VAL A 76 7.43 8.42 2.38
N GLU A 77 7.22 7.60 3.40
CA GLU A 77 5.92 7.02 3.74
C GLU A 77 5.45 7.47 5.11
N GLU A 78 4.15 7.75 5.22
CA GLU A 78 3.52 8.10 6.48
C GLU A 78 2.46 7.06 6.83
N TYR A 79 2.60 6.44 7.99
CA TYR A 79 1.70 5.41 8.48
C TYR A 79 0.95 5.90 9.71
N ASN A 80 -0.35 5.58 9.79
CA ASN A 80 -1.08 5.70 11.04
C ASN A 80 -0.73 4.50 11.94
N ILE A 81 -0.29 4.75 13.17
CA ILE A 81 0.17 3.72 14.09
C ILE A 81 -0.98 2.83 14.58
N ASP A 82 -2.16 3.42 14.83
CA ASP A 82 -3.31 2.71 15.37
C ASP A 82 -3.96 1.81 14.31
N THR A 83 -4.10 2.33 13.08
CA THR A 83 -4.80 1.62 12.00
C THR A 83 -3.86 0.78 11.13
N GLN A 84 -2.55 1.06 11.17
CA GLN A 84 -1.48 0.47 10.33
C GLN A 84 -1.63 0.78 8.84
N VAL A 85 -2.43 1.80 8.51
CA VAL A 85 -2.69 2.19 7.11
C VAL A 85 -1.63 3.18 6.65
N LEU A 86 -1.08 2.94 5.46
CA LEU A 86 -0.27 3.90 4.71
C LEU A 86 -1.15 5.09 4.30
N LEU A 87 -0.95 6.24 4.93
CA LEU A 87 -1.69 7.47 4.64
C LEU A 87 -1.11 8.20 3.43
N ARG A 88 0.22 8.19 3.32
CA ARG A 88 0.94 8.96 2.31
C ARG A 88 2.17 8.24 1.82
N ARG A 89 2.46 8.35 0.53
CA ARG A 89 3.74 7.96 -0.08
C ARG A 89 4.14 9.04 -1.07
N SER A 90 5.34 9.57 -0.92
CA SER A 90 5.91 10.59 -1.81
C SER A 90 7.30 10.22 -2.27
N TRP A 91 7.63 10.51 -3.52
CA TRP A 91 8.93 10.27 -4.13
C TRP A 91 9.67 11.57 -4.42
N LYS A 92 10.97 11.60 -4.21
CA LYS A 92 11.85 12.70 -4.64
C LYS A 92 12.37 12.39 -6.04
N LEU A 93 11.86 13.09 -7.06
CA LEU A 93 12.27 12.89 -8.44
C LEU A 93 13.55 13.66 -8.73
N LYS A 94 14.63 13.02 -9.19
CA LYS A 94 15.88 13.72 -9.57
C LYS A 94 15.61 14.78 -10.64
N GLY A 95 16.15 15.99 -10.45
CA GLY A 95 16.04 17.07 -11.42
C GLY A 95 16.73 16.73 -12.75
N LYS A 96 16.16 17.17 -13.88
CA LYS A 96 16.68 16.89 -15.24
C LYS A 96 18.10 17.43 -15.51
N LEU A 97 18.62 18.30 -14.64
CA LEU A 97 19.92 18.98 -14.77
C LEU A 97 20.74 18.94 -13.46
N GLY A 98 20.57 17.91 -12.63
CA GLY A 98 21.33 17.78 -11.37
C GLY A 98 20.87 18.68 -10.22
N GLY A 99 19.81 19.48 -10.42
CA GLY A 99 19.16 20.23 -9.35
C GLY A 99 18.39 19.34 -8.37
N GLU A 100 18.09 19.89 -7.19
CA GLU A 100 17.32 19.19 -6.16
C GLU A 100 15.95 18.75 -6.70
N GLY A 101 15.59 17.52 -6.38
CA GLY A 101 14.39 16.90 -6.88
C GLY A 101 13.11 17.38 -6.22
N LYS A 102 12.03 17.56 -7.01
CA LYS A 102 10.71 17.85 -6.47
C LYS A 102 10.07 16.61 -5.84
N TRP A 103 9.34 16.80 -4.74
CA TRP A 103 8.54 15.75 -4.12
C TRP A 103 7.22 15.58 -4.85
N GLN A 104 6.94 14.36 -5.32
CA GLN A 104 5.67 13.99 -5.94
C GLN A 104 4.94 12.98 -5.07
N ALA A 105 3.69 13.28 -4.70
CA ALA A 105 2.83 12.37 -3.96
C ALA A 105 2.29 11.28 -4.90
N GLU A 106 2.50 10.02 -4.53
CA GLU A 106 1.88 8.83 -5.15
C GLU A 106 0.55 8.49 -4.45
N ILE A 107 0.52 8.63 -3.12
CA ILE A 107 -0.64 8.35 -2.26
C ILE A 107 -0.79 9.53 -1.29
N GLY A 108 -2.04 9.92 -1.01
CA GLY A 108 -2.37 11.07 -0.19
C GLY A 108 -2.40 12.36 -1.00
N ASP A 109 -2.65 13.47 -0.30
CA ASP A 109 -2.70 14.78 -0.94
C ASP A 109 -1.27 15.27 -1.25
N PRO A 110 -1.07 16.00 -2.36
CA PRO A 110 0.23 16.62 -2.68
C PRO A 110 0.66 17.56 -1.55
N ILE A 111 1.98 17.68 -1.30
CA ILE A 111 2.46 18.76 -0.41
C ILE A 111 2.10 20.04 -1.16
N PRO A 112 1.36 20.98 -0.55
CA PRO A 112 1.20 22.31 -1.14
C PRO A 112 2.60 22.87 -1.40
N GLU A 113 2.94 23.14 -2.67
CA GLU A 113 4.19 23.84 -2.95
C GLU A 113 4.07 25.19 -2.24
N VAL A 114 4.86 25.38 -1.18
CA VAL A 114 5.07 26.70 -0.58
C VAL A 114 6.01 27.43 -1.55
N SER A 115 5.52 27.73 -2.75
CA SER A 115 6.29 28.53 -3.70
C SER A 115 6.26 29.96 -3.20
N ALA A 116 7.33 30.28 -2.46
CA ALA A 116 7.94 31.60 -2.50
C ALA A 116 8.06 32.06 -3.97
N ASN A 117 7.79 33.34 -4.20
CA ASN A 117 7.82 34.11 -5.45
C ASN A 117 6.45 34.31 -6.12
N VAL A 118 5.77 35.33 -5.62
CA VAL A 118 4.49 35.93 -6.01
C VAL A 118 4.55 36.66 -7.38
N GLU A 119 5.52 36.38 -8.26
CA GLU A 119 5.75 37.24 -9.44
C GLU A 119 5.63 36.56 -10.81
N VAL A 120 5.05 35.36 -10.92
CA VAL A 120 4.88 34.72 -12.25
C VAL A 120 3.43 34.30 -12.48
N ALA A 121 2.69 35.22 -13.11
CA ALA A 121 1.39 35.07 -13.80
C ALA A 121 0.18 34.54 -13.00
N ASP A 122 -0.86 35.37 -12.91
CA ASP A 122 -2.23 35.14 -12.37
C ASP A 122 -3.05 34.03 -13.09
N LEU A 123 -2.39 33.11 -13.79
CA LEU A 123 -3.04 31.98 -14.45
C LEU A 123 -3.13 30.81 -13.48
N THR A 124 -4.26 30.72 -12.78
CA THR A 124 -4.59 29.57 -11.93
C THR A 124 -5.52 28.62 -12.66
N GLU A 125 -5.39 27.33 -12.38
CA GLU A 125 -6.29 26.30 -12.91
C GLU A 125 -7.76 26.58 -12.51
N CYS A 126 -8.69 26.21 -13.41
CA CYS A 126 -10.12 26.42 -13.15
C CYS A 126 -10.57 25.59 -11.93
N LYS A 127 -11.32 26.21 -11.01
CA LYS A 127 -11.85 25.54 -9.81
C LYS A 127 -12.75 24.35 -10.14
N ASP A 128 -13.36 24.35 -11.32
CA ASP A 128 -14.29 23.31 -11.80
C ASP A 128 -13.59 22.17 -12.54
N GLN A 129 -12.26 22.21 -12.69
CA GLN A 129 -11.55 21.11 -13.33
C GLN A 129 -11.60 19.84 -12.47
N PRO A 130 -11.66 18.63 -13.05
CA PRO A 130 -11.64 17.39 -12.28
C PRO A 130 -10.35 17.20 -11.48
N ILE A 131 -10.47 17.04 -10.16
CA ILE A 131 -9.34 16.83 -9.26
C ILE A 131 -9.36 15.39 -8.75
N LEU A 132 -8.30 14.63 -9.07
CA LEU A 132 -8.10 13.27 -8.60
C LEU A 132 -7.25 13.26 -7.34
N THR A 133 -7.76 12.64 -6.27
CA THR A 133 -6.98 12.29 -5.08
C THR A 133 -7.02 10.80 -4.82
N ARG A 134 -5.99 10.31 -4.14
CA ARG A 134 -5.81 8.89 -3.87
C ARG A 134 -5.61 8.66 -2.38
N ARG A 135 -6.32 7.70 -1.83
CA ARG A 135 -6.21 7.31 -0.42
C ARG A 135 -6.25 5.80 -0.27
N ASN A 136 -5.61 5.32 0.79
CA ASN A 136 -5.71 3.93 1.19
C ASN A 136 -6.58 3.82 2.44
N THR A 137 -7.33 2.73 2.51
CA THR A 137 -7.95 2.26 3.74
C THR A 137 -7.29 0.94 4.14
N ARG A 138 -7.76 0.33 5.23
CA ARG A 138 -7.28 -1.00 5.64
C ARG A 138 -7.58 -2.08 4.59
N VAL A 139 -8.71 -1.97 3.88
CA VAL A 139 -9.21 -3.04 2.98
C VAL A 139 -9.33 -2.61 1.51
N ASN A 140 -9.30 -1.31 1.21
CA ASN A 140 -9.48 -0.79 -0.14
C ASN A 140 -8.37 0.19 -0.53
N LEU A 141 -8.07 0.22 -1.83
CA LEU A 141 -7.42 1.36 -2.49
C LEU A 141 -8.54 2.24 -3.03
N GLU A 142 -8.46 3.56 -2.86
CA GLU A 142 -9.56 4.45 -3.25
C GLU A 142 -9.07 5.67 -4.01
N TRP A 143 -9.82 6.02 -5.05
CA TRP A 143 -9.65 7.21 -5.86
C TRP A 143 -10.91 8.06 -5.73
N ARG A 144 -10.72 9.36 -5.51
CA ARG A 144 -11.80 10.34 -5.46
C ARG A 144 -11.56 11.35 -6.55
N ILE A 145 -12.52 11.48 -7.46
CA ILE A 145 -12.45 12.45 -8.54
C ILE A 145 -13.57 13.46 -8.31
N ARG A 146 -13.20 14.66 -7.85
CA ARG A 146 -14.12 15.78 -7.63
C ARG A 146 -14.43 16.49 -8.95
N ASN A 147 -15.44 17.37 -8.92
CA ASN A 147 -15.87 18.19 -10.05
C ASN A 147 -16.31 17.36 -11.26
N LEU A 148 -16.99 16.25 -10.99
CA LEU A 148 -17.57 15.36 -11.98
C LEU A 148 -19.11 15.48 -11.87
N PRO A 149 -19.77 16.29 -12.72
CA PRO A 149 -21.17 16.67 -12.51
C PRO A 149 -22.20 15.68 -13.06
N TYR A 150 -21.78 14.69 -13.85
CA TYR A 150 -22.70 13.74 -14.48
C TYR A 150 -23.19 12.71 -13.46
N PRO A 151 -24.39 12.12 -13.63
CA PRO A 151 -24.86 11.04 -12.77
C PRO A 151 -24.01 9.76 -12.94
N ILE A 152 -24.09 8.84 -11.97
CA ILE A 152 -23.27 7.62 -11.94
C ILE A 152 -23.34 6.79 -13.23
N ASP A 153 -24.54 6.69 -13.83
CA ASP A 153 -24.81 5.90 -15.04
C ASP A 153 -24.08 6.43 -16.29
N THR A 154 -23.59 7.67 -16.24
CA THR A 154 -22.78 8.25 -17.33
C THR A 154 -21.35 7.71 -17.32
N TYR A 155 -20.86 7.22 -16.17
CA TYR A 155 -19.50 6.73 -16.01
C TYR A 155 -19.39 5.24 -16.30
N SER A 156 -18.35 4.87 -17.04
CA SER A 156 -17.92 3.50 -17.26
C SER A 156 -16.57 3.31 -16.59
N ILE A 157 -16.49 2.36 -15.65
CA ILE A 157 -15.26 2.05 -14.91
C ILE A 157 -14.85 0.63 -15.24
N LYS A 158 -13.74 0.48 -15.98
CA LYS A 158 -13.27 -0.80 -16.51
C LYS A 158 -11.83 -1.06 -16.11
N VAL A 159 -11.54 -2.29 -15.72
CA VAL A 159 -10.18 -2.78 -15.55
C VAL A 159 -9.53 -3.00 -16.92
N ASP A 160 -8.33 -2.48 -17.09
CA ASP A 160 -7.47 -2.73 -18.23
C ASP A 160 -6.18 -3.41 -17.71
N ASN A 161 -6.07 -4.71 -17.95
CA ASN A 161 -4.91 -5.50 -17.53
C ASN A 161 -3.69 -5.30 -18.43
N ASP A 162 -3.87 -4.87 -19.68
CA ASP A 162 -2.77 -4.65 -20.62
C ASP A 162 -1.97 -3.41 -20.18
N ASN A 163 -2.69 -2.34 -19.83
CA ASN A 163 -2.12 -1.13 -19.25
C ASN A 163 -2.01 -1.17 -17.72
N LYS A 164 -2.41 -2.28 -17.07
CA LYS A 164 -2.40 -2.49 -15.62
C LYS A 164 -3.02 -1.31 -14.83
N CYS A 165 -4.18 -0.84 -15.28
CA CYS A 165 -4.85 0.33 -14.72
C CYS A 165 -6.38 0.14 -14.67
N ILE A 166 -7.07 1.05 -13.98
CA ILE A 166 -8.52 1.18 -14.02
C ILE A 166 -8.84 2.39 -14.88
N ILE A 167 -9.62 2.20 -15.94
CA ILE A 167 -10.06 3.24 -16.85
C ILE A 167 -11.41 3.78 -16.39
N VAL A 168 -11.49 5.10 -16.24
CA VAL A 168 -12.73 5.84 -16.03
C VAL A 168 -13.03 6.60 -17.31
N SER A 169 -14.18 6.38 -17.92
CA SER A 169 -14.64 7.14 -19.08
C SER A 169 -16.10 7.51 -18.96
N THR A 170 -16.55 8.50 -19.72
CA THR A 170 -17.97 8.84 -19.83
C THR A 170 -18.56 8.45 -21.17
N THR A 171 -19.86 8.14 -21.20
CA THR A 171 -20.60 7.82 -22.44
C THR A 171 -20.59 8.98 -23.44
N ASN A 172 -20.65 10.22 -22.94
CA ASN A 172 -20.55 11.44 -23.74
C ASN A 172 -19.11 11.83 -24.14
N LYS A 173 -18.10 11.01 -23.80
CA LYS A 173 -16.67 11.21 -24.10
C LYS A 173 -16.04 12.51 -23.55
N LYS A 174 -16.70 13.18 -22.62
CA LYS A 174 -16.17 14.41 -21.99
C LYS A 174 -15.11 14.15 -20.91
N TYR A 175 -15.02 12.93 -20.40
CA TYR A 175 -14.03 12.57 -19.40
C TYR A 175 -13.40 11.22 -19.71
N TYR A 176 -12.08 11.14 -19.57
CA TYR A 176 -11.28 9.93 -19.66
C TYR A 176 -10.09 10.03 -18.71
N LYS A 177 -9.89 9.01 -17.88
CA LYS A 177 -8.75 8.95 -16.95
C LYS A 177 -8.30 7.50 -16.75
N LYS A 178 -6.99 7.28 -16.81
CA LYS A 178 -6.35 6.04 -16.36
C LYS A 178 -5.93 6.20 -14.90
N LEU A 179 -6.36 5.28 -14.05
CA LEU A 179 -6.00 5.21 -12.64
C LEU A 179 -4.98 4.08 -12.48
N GLU A 180 -3.74 4.45 -12.22
CA GLU A 180 -2.68 3.49 -11.98
C GLU A 180 -2.89 2.79 -10.63
N VAL A 181 -2.51 1.50 -10.58
CA VAL A 181 -2.56 0.70 -9.35
C VAL A 181 -1.17 0.10 -9.06
N PRO A 182 -0.20 0.93 -8.64
CA PRO A 182 1.20 0.52 -8.50
C PRO A 182 1.41 -0.66 -7.56
N GLU A 183 0.58 -0.82 -6.52
CA GLU A 183 0.68 -1.91 -5.55
C GLU A 183 0.52 -3.27 -6.21
N LEU A 184 -0.47 -3.44 -7.08
CA LEU A 184 -0.66 -4.70 -7.79
C LEU A 184 0.42 -4.91 -8.83
N GLN A 185 0.88 -3.84 -9.50
CA GLN A 185 1.99 -3.92 -10.43
C GLN A 185 3.29 -4.38 -9.74
N ARG A 186 3.60 -3.82 -8.57
CA ARG A 186 4.76 -4.19 -7.73
C ARG A 186 4.70 -5.63 -7.25
N LEU A 187 3.50 -6.14 -6.99
CA LEU A 187 3.27 -7.52 -6.58
C LEU A 187 3.06 -8.49 -7.76
N ASN A 188 3.13 -8.01 -9.00
CA ASN A 188 2.82 -8.79 -10.21
C ASN A 188 1.43 -9.44 -10.19
N LEU A 189 0.45 -8.77 -9.57
CA LEU A 189 -0.93 -9.23 -9.48
C LEU A 189 -1.76 -8.64 -10.62
N LYS A 190 -2.68 -9.45 -11.17
CA LYS A 190 -3.66 -8.98 -12.15
C LYS A 190 -4.80 -8.24 -11.46
N LEU A 191 -5.31 -7.21 -12.13
CA LEU A 191 -6.50 -6.48 -11.70
C LEU A 191 -7.75 -7.32 -12.01
N GLN A 192 -8.71 -7.30 -11.09
CA GLN A 192 -9.98 -8.01 -11.24
C GLN A 192 -11.14 -7.01 -11.20
N GLN A 193 -11.99 -7.03 -12.23
CA GLN A 193 -13.17 -6.15 -12.30
C GLN A 193 -14.12 -6.34 -11.11
N ALA A 194 -14.24 -7.57 -10.60
CA ALA A 194 -15.10 -7.89 -9.47
C ALA A 194 -14.71 -7.18 -8.16
N ASN A 195 -13.46 -6.73 -8.04
CA ASN A 195 -12.99 -6.00 -6.86
C ASN A 195 -13.22 -4.48 -6.97
N VAL A 196 -13.67 -3.99 -8.12
CA VAL A 196 -13.98 -2.57 -8.33
C VAL A 196 -15.39 -2.28 -7.87
N GLN A 197 -15.54 -1.23 -7.06
CA GLN A 197 -16.82 -0.65 -6.69
C GLN A 197 -16.77 0.86 -6.94
N SER A 198 -17.93 1.45 -7.17
CA SER A 198 -18.02 2.90 -7.42
C SER A 198 -19.30 3.48 -6.88
N SER A 199 -19.21 4.72 -6.41
CA SER A 199 -20.35 5.56 -6.05
C SER A 199 -20.11 6.98 -6.51
N HIS A 200 -21.19 7.74 -6.71
CA HIS A 200 -21.11 9.13 -7.11
C HIS A 200 -22.08 9.94 -6.28
N ASN A 201 -21.55 10.93 -5.56
CA ASN A 201 -22.34 11.83 -4.72
C ASN A 201 -21.63 13.18 -4.67
N PHE A 202 -22.38 14.29 -4.59
CA PHE A 202 -21.85 15.65 -4.45
C PHE A 202 -20.74 15.98 -5.48
N ASN A 203 -21.04 15.76 -6.77
CA ASN A 203 -20.10 15.94 -7.89
C ASN A 203 -18.75 15.24 -7.72
N THR A 204 -18.73 14.14 -6.97
CA THR A 204 -17.52 13.38 -6.66
C THR A 204 -17.74 11.91 -6.98
N LEU A 205 -16.97 11.38 -7.92
CA LEU A 205 -16.90 9.96 -8.20
C LEU A 205 -15.89 9.32 -7.23
N ILE A 206 -16.35 8.36 -6.45
CA ILE A 206 -15.51 7.56 -5.55
C ILE A 206 -15.40 6.17 -6.16
N ILE A 207 -14.16 5.74 -6.40
CA ILE A 207 -13.84 4.42 -6.93
C ILE A 207 -13.02 3.71 -5.88
N SER A 208 -13.48 2.53 -5.46
CA SER A 208 -12.75 1.68 -4.53
C SER A 208 -12.36 0.37 -5.22
N TYR A 209 -11.15 -0.10 -4.92
CA TYR A 209 -10.67 -1.40 -5.31
C TYR A 209 -10.37 -2.21 -4.06
N LYS A 210 -11.09 -3.32 -3.86
CA LYS A 210 -10.87 -4.23 -2.74
C LYS A 210 -9.49 -4.87 -2.85
N LYS A 211 -8.67 -4.71 -1.82
CA LYS A 211 -7.31 -5.26 -1.78
C LYS A 211 -7.38 -6.79 -1.80
N PRO A 212 -6.61 -7.46 -2.70
CA PRO A 212 -6.50 -8.91 -2.66
C PRO A 212 -5.66 -9.35 -1.45
N GLN A 213 -5.88 -10.58 -0.98
CA GLN A 213 -5.23 -11.10 0.22
C GLN A 213 -3.69 -10.97 0.21
N PRO A 214 -2.97 -11.27 -0.90
CA PRO A 214 -1.51 -11.13 -0.91
C PRO A 214 -1.02 -9.69 -0.69
N LEU A 215 -1.81 -8.67 -1.07
CA LEU A 215 -1.47 -7.27 -0.79
C LEU A 215 -1.68 -6.95 0.69
N LEU A 216 -2.76 -7.44 1.30
CA LEU A 216 -3.02 -7.24 2.73
C LEU A 216 -1.95 -7.90 3.60
N ASP A 217 -1.53 -9.10 3.24
CA ASP A 217 -0.49 -9.83 3.97
C ASP A 217 0.87 -9.14 3.85
N MET A 218 1.20 -8.65 2.65
CA MET A 218 2.42 -7.86 2.44
C MET A 218 2.41 -6.57 3.25
N GLU A 219 1.31 -5.80 3.23
CA GLU A 219 1.20 -4.55 3.99
C GLU A 219 1.35 -4.80 5.50
N LYS A 220 0.72 -5.86 6.01
CA LYS A 220 0.81 -6.26 7.42
C LYS A 220 2.23 -6.63 7.79
N GLU A 221 2.88 -7.53 7.04
CA GLU A 221 4.26 -7.93 7.32
C GLU A 221 5.22 -6.74 7.21
N TRP A 222 5.06 -5.93 6.17
CA TRP A 222 5.91 -4.76 5.97
C TRP A 222 5.81 -3.78 7.15
N PHE A 223 4.62 -3.57 7.69
CA PHE A 223 4.45 -2.76 8.88
C PHE A 223 5.17 -3.35 10.12
N GLU A 224 5.19 -4.67 10.29
CA GLU A 224 5.97 -5.33 11.35
C GLU A 224 7.49 -5.14 11.15
N GLU A 225 7.99 -5.18 9.91
CA GLU A 225 9.39 -4.83 9.61
C GLU A 225 9.68 -3.37 9.97
N LEU A 226 8.77 -2.45 9.64
CA LEU A 226 8.93 -1.05 9.99
C LEU A 226 8.95 -0.80 11.49
N LYS A 227 8.27 -1.60 12.31
CA LYS A 227 8.34 -1.47 13.79
C LYS A 227 9.76 -1.66 14.32
N LYS A 228 10.60 -2.46 13.64
CA LYS A 228 12.00 -2.69 14.03
C LYS A 228 12.88 -1.46 13.83
N VAL A 229 12.49 -0.55 12.93
CA VAL A 229 13.19 0.73 12.71
C VAL A 229 12.92 1.65 13.89
N LYS A 230 13.97 1.95 14.65
CA LYS A 230 13.93 2.86 15.80
C LYS A 230 13.82 4.31 15.32
N PRO A 231 13.02 5.15 16.01
CA PRO A 231 12.95 6.56 15.68
C PRO A 231 14.27 7.25 16.00
N ILE A 232 14.70 8.17 15.13
CA ILE A 232 15.75 9.12 15.44
C ILE A 232 15.20 10.02 16.55
N LYS A 233 15.85 10.01 17.72
CA LYS A 233 15.56 10.96 18.78
C LYS A 233 16.06 12.32 18.32
N ASP A 234 15.28 13.38 18.54
CA ASP A 234 15.61 14.77 18.19
C ASP A 234 17.10 15.03 18.44
N ILE A 235 17.83 15.32 17.35
CA ILE A 235 19.17 15.89 17.47
C ILE A 235 18.92 17.25 18.15
N PRO A 236 19.48 17.54 19.34
CA PRO A 236 19.40 18.88 19.88
C PRO A 236 20.01 19.79 18.83
N SER A 237 19.23 20.76 18.37
CA SER A 237 19.71 21.78 17.43
C SER A 237 20.82 22.56 18.12
N GLU A 238 22.07 22.15 17.94
CA GLU A 238 23.21 23.02 18.11
C GLU A 238 23.21 24.00 16.93
N CYS A 239 22.24 24.91 16.96
CA CYS A 239 22.27 26.12 16.17
C CYS A 239 23.28 27.05 16.86
N ASN A 240 24.56 26.87 16.53
CA ASN A 240 25.56 27.87 16.84
C ASN A 240 25.38 29.02 15.86
N THR A 241 24.66 30.06 16.28
CA THR A 241 24.75 31.39 15.67
C THR A 241 26.19 31.87 15.80
N GLN A 242 26.89 32.00 14.67
CA GLN A 242 28.06 32.87 14.54
C GLN A 242 27.64 34.30 14.28
#